data_AF-A0A223S769-F1
#
_entry.id   AF-A0A223S769-F1
#
_cell.length_a   1.000
_cell.length_b   1.000
_cell.length_c   1.000
_cell.angle_alpha   90.00
_cell.angle_beta   90.00
_cell.angle_gamma   90.00
#
_symmetry.space_group_name_H-M   'P 1'
#
loop_
_entity.id
_entity.type
_entity.pdbx_description
1 polymer ?
#
loop_
_entity_poly.entity_id
_entity_poly.type
_entity_poly.pdbx_seq_one_letter_code
_entity_poly.pdbx_strand_id
1 'polypeptide(L)'
;MSSDRRSRLHCREGAIIAQPAPTPEALRAAVETLDPDRLGEFLTDLVEAKARGGIRPMMVFYHRWSAFAALHRFPDRLETLHGLQAKAATDRTAYAEISQLLAEIDAEVRG
;
A
#
# COMPACT_ATOMS: atom_id res chain seq x y z
N MET A 1 28.04 -4.26 3.35
CA MET A 1 26.67 -3.72 3.53
C MET A 1 26.21 -2.87 2.33
N SER A 2 26.43 -3.31 1.09
CA SER A 2 26.09 -2.52 -0.12
C SER A 2 25.05 -3.22 -1.04
N SER A 3 24.75 -4.50 -0.81
CA SER A 3 23.82 -5.28 -1.64
C SER A 3 22.34 -4.96 -1.38
N ASP A 4 21.98 -4.56 -0.17
CA ASP A 4 20.57 -4.33 0.22
C ASP A 4 19.93 -3.15 -0.53
N ARG A 5 20.67 -2.07 -0.75
CA ARG A 5 20.15 -0.88 -1.46
C ARG A 5 19.89 -1.16 -2.95
N ARG A 6 20.72 -1.98 -3.61
CA ARG A 6 20.54 -2.36 -5.03
C ARG A 6 19.33 -3.28 -5.23
N SER A 7 19.06 -4.20 -4.30
CA SER A 7 17.87 -5.07 -4.36
C SER A 7 16.58 -4.28 -4.18
N ARG A 8 16.53 -3.32 -3.25
CA ARG A 8 15.36 -2.44 -3.06
C ARG A 8 15.05 -1.53 -4.25
N LEU A 9 16.07 -1.16 -5.03
CA LEU A 9 15.91 -0.39 -6.27
C LEU A 9 15.26 -1.22 -7.39
N HIS A 10 15.62 -2.50 -7.53
CA HIS A 10 15.01 -3.38 -8.55
C HIS A 10 13.54 -3.70 -8.22
N CYS A 11 13.17 -3.83 -6.94
CA CYS A 11 11.77 -3.92 -6.50
C CYS A 11 10.93 -2.68 -6.86
N ARG A 12 11.57 -1.56 -7.28
CA ARG A 12 10.90 -0.33 -7.73
C ARG A 12 10.77 -0.21 -9.25
N GLU A 13 11.40 -1.07 -10.05
CA GLU A 13 11.33 -1.01 -11.52
C GLU A 13 10.18 -1.85 -12.12
N GLY A 14 9.46 -2.61 -11.30
CA GLY A 14 8.36 -3.51 -11.71
C GLY A 14 6.94 -3.01 -11.41
N ALA A 15 6.68 -1.70 -11.44
CA ALA A 15 5.35 -1.18 -11.14
C ALA A 15 4.31 -1.59 -12.20
N ILE A 16 3.21 -2.24 -11.80
CA ILE A 16 2.11 -2.59 -12.72
C ILE A 16 1.38 -1.33 -13.21
N ILE A 17 1.17 -0.37 -12.30
CA ILE A 17 0.58 0.94 -12.59
C ILE A 17 1.37 2.05 -11.89
N ALA A 18 1.25 3.26 -12.42
CA ALA A 18 1.68 4.46 -11.70
C ALA A 18 0.89 4.63 -10.41
N GLN A 19 1.45 5.37 -9.45
CA GLN A 19 0.72 5.72 -8.23
C GLN A 19 -0.55 6.52 -8.61
N PRO A 20 -1.75 6.07 -8.23
CA PRO A 20 -2.98 6.77 -8.59
C PRO A 20 -3.09 8.11 -7.85
N ALA A 21 -3.80 9.06 -8.46
CA ALA A 21 -4.21 10.28 -7.77
C ALA A 21 -5.15 9.94 -6.58
N PRO A 22 -5.13 10.71 -5.48
CA PRO A 22 -5.96 10.46 -4.30
C PRO A 22 -7.41 10.93 -4.53
N THR A 23 -8.07 10.36 -5.53
CA THR A 23 -9.50 10.56 -5.82
C THR A 23 -10.23 9.21 -5.79
N PRO A 24 -11.53 9.17 -5.49
CA PRO A 24 -12.26 7.91 -5.44
C PRO A 24 -12.19 7.14 -6.76
N GLU A 25 -12.27 7.82 -7.90
CA GLU A 25 -12.30 7.20 -9.23
C GLU A 25 -10.96 6.57 -9.59
N ALA A 26 -9.85 7.29 -9.38
CA ALA A 26 -8.51 6.80 -9.68
C ALA A 26 -8.12 5.63 -8.75
N LEU A 27 -8.47 5.72 -7.47
CA LEU A 27 -8.23 4.64 -6.51
C LEU A 27 -9.09 3.41 -6.80
N ARG A 28 -10.35 3.60 -7.23
CA ARG A 28 -11.22 2.48 -7.64
C ARG A 28 -10.62 1.72 -8.83
N ALA A 29 -10.18 2.44 -9.86
CA ALA A 29 -9.56 1.84 -11.04
C ALA A 29 -8.26 1.10 -10.69
N ALA A 30 -7.47 1.65 -9.75
CA ALA A 30 -6.28 0.99 -9.24
C ALA A 30 -6.64 -0.32 -8.50
N VAL A 31 -7.65 -0.32 -7.64
CA VAL A 31 -8.11 -1.54 -6.94
C VAL A 31 -8.61 -2.59 -7.94
N GLU A 32 -9.41 -2.20 -8.93
CA GLU A 32 -9.88 -3.11 -9.99
C GLU A 32 -8.73 -3.74 -10.78
N THR A 33 -7.60 -3.04 -10.92
CA THR A 33 -6.42 -3.53 -11.65
C THR A 33 -5.54 -4.42 -10.77
N LEU A 34 -5.37 -4.05 -9.49
CA LEU A 34 -4.38 -4.66 -8.61
C LEU A 34 -4.95 -5.85 -7.81
N ASP A 35 -6.18 -5.74 -7.31
CA ASP A 35 -6.85 -6.79 -6.53
C ASP A 35 -8.38 -6.58 -6.59
N PRO A 36 -9.07 -7.18 -7.59
CA PRO A 36 -10.51 -7.04 -7.75
C PRO A 36 -11.33 -7.51 -6.53
N ASP A 37 -10.81 -8.45 -5.74
CA ASP A 37 -11.50 -9.00 -4.58
C ASP A 37 -11.63 -7.95 -3.45
N ARG A 38 -10.78 -6.91 -3.47
CA ARG A 38 -10.82 -5.78 -2.53
C ARG A 38 -11.82 -4.69 -2.92
N LEU A 39 -12.47 -4.78 -4.08
CA LEU A 39 -13.39 -3.73 -4.54
C LEU A 39 -14.59 -3.55 -3.59
N GLY A 40 -15.10 -4.63 -3.00
CA GLY A 40 -16.20 -4.56 -2.01
C GLY A 40 -15.81 -3.80 -0.74
N GLU A 41 -14.60 -4.03 -0.24
CA GLU A 41 -14.02 -3.32 0.91
C GLU A 41 -13.82 -1.83 0.57
N PHE A 42 -13.30 -1.52 -0.61
CA PHE A 42 -13.14 -0.15 -1.11
C PHE A 42 -14.45 0.64 -1.11
N LEU A 43 -15.51 0.05 -1.67
CA LEU A 43 -16.81 0.71 -1.76
C LEU A 43 -17.42 0.92 -0.37
N THR A 44 -17.25 -0.04 0.54
CA THR A 44 -17.74 0.05 1.92
C THR A 44 -17.03 1.19 2.65
N ASP A 45 -15.71 1.23 2.61
CA ASP A 45 -14.89 2.31 3.20
C ASP A 45 -15.26 3.69 2.64
N LEU A 46 -15.53 3.79 1.33
CA LEU A 46 -15.94 5.05 0.70
C LEU A 46 -17.30 5.54 1.22
N VAL A 47 -18.26 4.63 1.35
CA VAL A 47 -19.59 4.94 1.91
C VAL A 47 -19.46 5.37 3.37
N GLU A 48 -18.67 4.65 4.17
CA GLU A 48 -18.44 5.01 5.57
C GLU A 48 -17.76 6.37 5.74
N ALA A 49 -16.73 6.66 4.93
CA ALA A 49 -16.03 7.93 4.97
C ALA A 49 -16.96 9.10 4.61
N LYS A 50 -17.81 8.93 3.60
CA LYS A 50 -18.84 9.91 3.22
C LYS A 50 -19.89 10.08 4.32
N ALA A 51 -20.35 8.99 4.93
CA ALA A 51 -21.38 9.01 5.97
C ALA A 51 -20.92 9.69 7.26
N ARG A 52 -19.65 9.51 7.67
CA ARG A 52 -19.07 10.19 8.84
C ARG A 52 -19.02 11.70 8.68
N GLY A 53 -18.95 12.19 7.43
CA GLY A 53 -18.91 13.61 7.11
C GLY A 53 -17.59 14.30 7.51
N GLY A 54 -17.29 15.40 6.82
CA GLY A 54 -16.09 16.21 7.07
C GLY A 54 -14.82 15.69 6.39
N ILE A 55 -13.75 16.48 6.51
CA ILE A 55 -12.50 16.29 5.74
C ILE A 55 -11.68 15.11 6.27
N ARG A 56 -11.64 14.92 7.59
CA ARG A 56 -10.76 13.91 8.21
C ARG A 56 -11.08 12.47 7.77
N PRO A 57 -12.34 11.99 7.79
CA PRO A 57 -12.65 10.64 7.32
C PRO A 57 -12.28 10.41 5.85
N MET A 58 -12.52 11.40 4.99
CA MET A 58 -12.13 11.32 3.57
C MET A 58 -10.60 11.28 3.39
N MET A 59 -9.84 12.05 4.17
CA MET A 59 -8.38 11.99 4.13
C MET A 59 -7.84 10.63 4.57
N VAL A 60 -8.44 10.01 5.61
CA VAL A 60 -8.09 8.65 6.03
C VAL A 60 -8.40 7.64 4.94
N PHE A 61 -9.56 7.77 4.27
CA PHE A 61 -9.92 6.94 3.12
C PHE A 61 -8.88 7.05 2.00
N TYR A 62 -8.55 8.27 1.56
CA TYR A 62 -7.56 8.47 0.50
C TYR A 62 -6.19 7.93 0.88
N HIS A 63 -5.75 8.15 2.11
CA HIS A 63 -4.47 7.66 2.61
C HIS A 63 -4.40 6.12 2.59
N ARG A 64 -5.41 5.44 3.15
CA ARG A 64 -5.49 3.97 3.18
C ARG A 64 -5.37 3.38 1.78
N TRP A 65 -6.19 3.87 0.85
CA TRP A 65 -6.26 3.29 -0.49
C TRP A 65 -5.10 3.70 -1.39
N SER A 66 -4.49 4.86 -1.14
CA SER A 66 -3.23 5.24 -1.78
C SER A 66 -2.07 4.35 -1.31
N ALA A 67 -2.00 4.04 0.00
CA ALA A 67 -1.02 3.11 0.55
C ALA A 67 -1.21 1.68 0.05
N PHE A 68 -2.47 1.24 -0.08
CA PHE A 68 -2.82 -0.02 -0.74
C PHE A 68 -2.22 -0.09 -2.15
N ALA A 69 -2.46 0.93 -2.98
CA ALA A 69 -1.94 0.97 -4.35
C ALA A 69 -0.40 1.01 -4.38
N ALA A 70 0.23 1.81 -3.50
CA ALA A 70 1.68 1.93 -3.41
C ALA A 70 2.38 0.62 -2.99
N LEU A 71 1.69 -0.23 -2.23
CA LEU A 71 2.15 -1.58 -1.91
C LEU A 71 1.90 -2.55 -3.08
N HIS A 72 0.65 -2.66 -3.54
CA HIS A 72 0.22 -3.73 -4.46
C HIS A 72 0.68 -3.51 -5.90
N ARG A 73 1.01 -2.27 -6.30
CA ARG A 73 1.57 -2.00 -7.63
C ARG A 73 2.94 -2.63 -7.85
N PHE A 74 3.59 -3.14 -6.80
CA PHE A 74 4.86 -3.85 -6.86
C PHE A 74 4.73 -5.27 -6.28
N PRO A 75 4.59 -6.31 -7.12
CA PRO A 75 4.48 -7.70 -6.66
C PRO A 75 5.59 -8.11 -5.68
N ASP A 76 6.84 -7.74 -5.98
CA ASP A 76 7.99 -8.04 -5.12
C ASP A 76 7.88 -7.42 -3.71
N ARG A 77 7.30 -6.22 -3.59
CA ARG A 77 7.07 -5.58 -2.28
C ARG A 77 6.02 -6.37 -1.49
N LEU A 78 4.97 -6.83 -2.17
CA LEU A 78 3.92 -7.63 -1.56
C LEU A 78 4.45 -9.01 -1.11
N GLU A 79 5.25 -9.68 -1.94
CA GLU A 79 5.92 -10.93 -1.56
C GLU A 79 6.88 -10.72 -0.38
N THR A 80 7.64 -9.63 -0.38
CA THR A 80 8.51 -9.28 0.75
C THR A 80 7.70 -9.09 2.02
N LEU A 81 6.59 -8.35 1.97
CA LEU A 81 5.71 -8.15 3.12
C LEU A 81 5.18 -9.49 3.65
N HIS A 82 4.66 -10.36 2.77
CA HIS A 82 4.17 -11.68 3.16
C HIS A 82 5.27 -12.55 3.78
N GLY A 83 6.47 -12.55 3.19
CA GLY A 83 7.62 -13.28 3.72
C GLY A 83 8.08 -12.78 5.09
N LEU A 84 8.02 -11.47 5.34
CA LEU A 84 8.31 -10.89 6.65
C LEU A 84 7.21 -11.20 7.67
N GLN A 85 5.93 -11.10 7.28
CA GLN A 85 4.79 -11.43 8.13
C GLN A 85 4.82 -12.89 8.59
N ALA A 86 5.19 -13.82 7.70
CA ALA A 86 5.34 -15.23 8.05
C ALA A 86 6.44 -15.47 9.10
N LYS A 87 7.49 -14.65 9.11
CA LYS A 87 8.61 -14.75 10.07
C LYS A 87 8.36 -14.01 11.38
N ALA A 88 7.45 -13.04 11.39
CA ALA A 88 7.21 -12.14 12.52
C ALA A 88 6.78 -12.86 13.81
N ALA A 89 6.20 -14.06 13.72
CA ALA A 89 5.87 -14.86 14.89
C ALA A 89 7.12 -15.36 15.65
N THR A 90 8.23 -15.57 14.95
CA THR A 90 9.46 -16.19 15.49
C THR A 90 10.67 -15.26 15.50
N ASP A 91 10.64 -14.21 14.67
CA ASP A 91 11.74 -13.27 14.51
C ASP A 91 11.26 -11.84 14.76
N ARG A 92 11.75 -11.26 15.85
CA ARG A 92 11.40 -9.90 16.25
C ARG A 92 11.97 -8.84 15.31
N THR A 93 13.03 -9.16 14.57
CA THR A 93 13.63 -8.24 13.58
C THR A 93 12.71 -8.06 12.37
N ALA A 94 11.90 -9.07 12.04
CA ALA A 94 10.91 -8.97 10.97
C ALA A 94 9.88 -7.86 11.21
N TYR A 95 9.49 -7.58 12.47
CA TYR A 95 8.61 -6.44 12.78
C TYR A 95 9.26 -5.09 12.45
N ALA A 96 10.57 -4.95 12.69
CA ALA A 96 11.30 -3.73 12.36
C ALA A 96 11.37 -3.53 10.84
N GLU A 97 11.59 -4.61 10.09
CA GLU A 97 11.61 -4.57 8.62
C GLU A 97 10.23 -4.28 8.02
N ILE A 98 9.15 -4.88 8.55
CA ILE A 98 7.77 -4.54 8.16
C ILE A 98 7.50 -3.06 8.42
N SER A 99 7.85 -2.57 9.61
CA SER A 99 7.64 -1.16 9.97
C SER A 99 8.41 -0.22 9.04
N GLN A 100 9.64 -0.57 8.68
CA GLN A 100 10.46 0.16 7.72
C GLN A 100 9.82 0.19 6.33
N LEU A 101 9.34 -0.95 5.82
CA LEU A 101 8.67 -1.05 4.52
C LEU A 101 7.39 -0.21 4.49
N LEU A 102 6.57 -0.27 5.54
CA LEU A 102 5.34 0.53 5.64
C LEU A 102 5.64 2.04 5.72
N ALA A 103 6.72 2.44 6.41
CA ALA A 103 7.15 3.83 6.45
C ALA A 103 7.63 4.33 5.07
N GLU A 104 8.31 3.48 4.29
CA GLU A 104 8.71 3.80 2.92
C GLU A 104 7.48 3.98 2.00
N ILE A 105 6.47 3.12 2.15
CA ILE A 105 5.18 3.24 1.42
C ILE A 105 4.47 4.54 1.80
N ASP A 106 4.37 4.84 3.10
CA ASP A 106 3.73 6.06 3.58
C ASP A 106 4.45 7.33 3.10
N ALA A 107 5.78 7.31 3.07
CA ALA A 107 6.58 8.41 2.50
C ALA A 107 6.32 8.60 0.99
N GLU A 108 6.13 7.51 0.24
CA GLU A 108 5.80 7.56 -1.19
C GLU A 108 4.40 8.15 -1.44
N VAL A 109 3.43 7.87 -0.57
CA VAL A 109 2.06 8.43 -0.67
C VAL A 109 2.01 9.92 -0.31
N ARG A 110 2.90 10.38 0.57
CA ARG A 110 2.95 11.78 1.04
C ARG A 110 3.85 12.69 0.19
N GLY A 111 4.79 12.11 -0.56
CA GLY A 111 5.74 12.80 -1.44
C GLY A 111 5.10 13.30 -2.72
#